data_AF-R7FH02-F1
#
_entry.id   AF-R7FH02-F1
#
_cell.length_a   1.000
_cell.length_b   1.000
_cell.length_c   1.000
_cell.angle_alpha   90.00
_cell.angle_beta   90.00
_cell.angle_gamma   90.00
#
_symmetry.space_group_name_H-M   'P 1'
#
loop_
_entity.id
_entity.type
_entity.pdbx_description
1 polymer ?
#
loop_
_entity_poly.entity_id
_entity_poly.type
_entity_poly.pdbx_seq_one_letter_code
_entity_poly.pdbx_strand_id
1 'polypeptide(L)'
;MSNEVQKNNELMVKFDIDGNEIKLTPSIVQEYIVGTDAKITNQEFKLFTELCKVRKLNPFLREAYLIKYKAGVPAQLVVGKDAILKRAVLNPNYDGMESGIIVQKEDGSVEERQGTFRLGNEQLVGGWARVFRKDWTHPTYSSVSFNEVAQKTGQGQLNSNWGSKGATMVEKVAKVRALRETFVEDLAGMYEAEEMQQEISQQEPIEVQAEIEEQTENTKEVSMNEL
;
A
#
# COMPACT_ATOMS: atom_id res chain seq x y z
N MET A 1 18.92 39.37 -12.29
CA MET A 1 18.84 38.55 -13.51
C MET A 1 17.80 37.48 -13.25
N SER A 2 16.79 37.45 -14.10
CA SER A 2 15.55 36.70 -13.95
C SER A 2 15.82 35.20 -13.87
N ASN A 3 15.31 34.54 -12.83
CA ASN A 3 15.15 33.10 -12.84
C ASN A 3 14.00 32.78 -13.79
N GLU A 4 14.35 32.51 -15.06
CA GLU A 4 13.45 31.82 -15.98
C GLU A 4 13.13 30.45 -15.37
N VAL A 5 11.89 30.31 -14.89
CA VAL A 5 11.29 29.01 -14.61
C VAL A 5 11.34 28.24 -15.92
N GLN A 6 12.27 27.29 -16.03
CA GLN A 6 12.30 26.33 -17.13
C GLN A 6 10.94 25.62 -17.14
N LYS A 7 10.10 25.96 -18.12
CA LYS A 7 8.90 25.21 -18.45
C LYS A 7 9.32 23.83 -18.96
N ASN A 8 9.56 22.90 -18.03
CA ASN A 8 9.62 21.50 -18.38
C ASN A 8 8.22 21.09 -18.83
N ASN A 9 8.11 20.76 -20.12
CA ASN A 9 6.92 20.19 -20.71
C ASN A 9 6.81 18.73 -20.23
N GLU A 10 6.44 18.55 -18.96
CA GLU A 10 6.33 17.22 -18.35
C GLU A 10 5.04 16.53 -18.76
N LEU A 11 5.07 15.20 -18.77
CA LEU A 11 3.87 14.39 -18.92
C LEU A 11 2.92 14.68 -17.76
N MET A 12 1.65 14.92 -18.07
CA MET A 12 0.61 15.15 -17.06
C MET A 12 -0.52 14.14 -17.26
N VAL A 13 -0.84 13.40 -16.19
CA VAL A 13 -1.96 12.47 -16.16
C VAL A 13 -3.03 13.05 -15.23
N LYS A 14 -4.25 13.18 -15.76
CA LYS A 14 -5.43 13.65 -15.02
C LYS A 14 -6.47 12.55 -14.91
N PHE A 15 -7.09 12.42 -13.75
CA PHE A 15 -8.23 11.53 -13.52
C PHE A 15 -9.07 12.00 -12.33
N ASP A 16 -10.34 11.61 -12.30
CA ASP A 16 -11.26 11.92 -11.20
C ASP A 16 -11.39 10.73 -10.24
N ILE A 17 -11.33 11.01 -8.94
CA ILE A 17 -11.67 10.06 -7.87
C ILE A 17 -12.71 10.70 -6.95
N ASP A 18 -13.92 10.15 -6.96
CA ASP A 18 -15.03 10.57 -6.10
C ASP A 18 -15.31 12.09 -6.21
N GLY A 19 -15.19 12.67 -7.41
CA GLY A 19 -15.40 14.10 -7.66
C GLY A 19 -14.20 15.00 -7.35
N ASN A 20 -13.04 14.43 -6.99
CA ASN A 20 -11.79 15.15 -6.83
C ASN A 20 -10.89 14.92 -8.05
N GLU A 21 -10.52 16.00 -8.73
CA GLU A 21 -9.56 15.94 -9.84
C GLU A 21 -8.14 15.71 -9.30
N ILE A 22 -7.51 14.62 -9.74
CA ILE A 22 -6.14 14.26 -9.41
C ILE A 22 -5.26 14.57 -10.62
N LYS A 23 -4.21 15.36 -10.40
CA LYS A 23 -3.19 15.71 -11.41
C LYS A 23 -1.83 15.18 -10.97
N LEU A 24 -1.21 14.37 -11.82
CA LEU A 24 0.11 13.79 -11.54
C LEU A 24 1.07 14.10 -12.70
N THR A 25 2.25 14.57 -12.34
CA THR A 25 3.42 14.68 -13.23
C THR A 25 4.58 13.85 -12.63
N PRO A 26 5.61 13.49 -13.42
CA PRO A 26 6.80 12.84 -12.90
C PRO A 26 7.42 13.57 -11.71
N SER A 27 7.48 14.92 -11.76
CA SER A 27 8.01 15.72 -10.65
C SER A 27 7.14 15.64 -9.41
N ILE A 28 5.81 15.76 -9.53
CA ILE A 28 4.88 15.62 -8.38
C ILE A 28 5.02 14.23 -7.74
N VAL A 29 5.05 13.18 -8.55
CA VAL A 29 5.17 11.81 -8.02
C VAL A 29 6.53 11.61 -7.34
N GLN A 30 7.62 12.13 -7.91
CA GLN A 30 8.95 12.04 -7.30
C GLN A 30 9.04 12.77 -5.96
N GLU A 31 8.49 13.98 -5.87
CA GLU A 31 8.62 14.85 -4.71
C GLU A 31 7.70 14.41 -3.56
N TYR A 32 6.43 14.14 -3.87
CA TYR A 32 5.42 13.93 -2.85
C TYR A 32 5.11 12.46 -2.57
N ILE A 33 5.24 11.57 -3.56
CA ILE A 33 4.77 10.18 -3.43
C ILE A 33 5.91 9.19 -3.13
N VAL A 34 7.03 9.28 -3.85
CA VAL A 34 8.16 8.34 -3.70
C VAL A 34 8.89 8.58 -2.39
N GLY A 35 9.17 9.84 -2.08
CA GLY A 35 9.88 10.30 -0.87
C GLY A 35 11.20 9.58 -0.59
N THR A 36 11.91 9.21 -1.66
CA THR A 36 13.32 8.83 -1.66
C THR A 36 14.06 9.63 -2.73
N ASP A 37 15.39 9.73 -2.60
CA ASP A 37 16.24 10.40 -3.61
C ASP A 37 16.38 9.58 -4.91
N ALA A 38 15.87 8.34 -4.95
CA ALA A 38 15.97 7.48 -6.11
C ALA A 38 15.01 7.96 -7.22
N LYS A 39 15.57 8.33 -8.37
CA LYS A 39 14.80 8.84 -9.50
C LYS A 39 13.96 7.76 -10.18
N ILE A 40 12.66 8.01 -10.31
CA ILE A 40 11.75 7.16 -11.08
C ILE A 40 11.91 7.37 -12.58
N THR A 41 11.59 6.35 -13.37
CA THR A 41 11.56 6.43 -14.84
C THR A 41 10.16 6.83 -15.33
N ASN A 42 10.07 7.33 -16.57
CA ASN A 42 8.78 7.61 -17.20
C ASN A 42 7.89 6.36 -17.32
N GLN A 43 8.49 5.17 -17.46
CA GLN A 43 7.75 3.91 -17.50
C GLN A 43 7.14 3.58 -16.14
N GLU A 44 7.88 3.75 -15.05
CA GLU A 44 7.39 3.55 -13.69
C GLU A 44 6.29 4.56 -13.34
N PHE A 45 6.48 5.83 -13.73
CA PHE A 45 5.45 6.86 -13.62
C PHE A 45 4.17 6.49 -14.37
N LYS A 46 4.27 6.04 -15.63
CA LYS A 46 3.10 5.63 -16.43
C LYS A 46 2.37 4.44 -15.80
N LEU A 47 3.11 3.43 -15.35
CA LEU A 47 2.51 2.26 -14.70
C LEU A 47 1.81 2.64 -13.37
N PHE A 48 2.43 3.50 -12.57
CA PHE A 48 1.86 3.99 -11.31
C PHE A 48 0.57 4.78 -11.52
N THR A 49 0.60 5.74 -12.45
CA THR A 49 -0.55 6.60 -12.73
C THR A 49 -1.71 5.81 -13.34
N GLU A 50 -1.44 4.82 -14.21
CA GLU A 50 -2.46 3.90 -14.72
C GLU A 50 -3.06 3.03 -13.63
N LEU A 51 -2.25 2.52 -12.69
CA LEU A 51 -2.77 1.78 -11.54
C LEU A 51 -3.73 2.67 -10.71
N CYS A 52 -3.32 3.91 -10.41
CA CYS A 52 -4.14 4.85 -9.66
C CYS A 52 -5.46 5.15 -10.37
N LYS A 53 -5.41 5.39 -11.68
CA LYS A 53 -6.56 5.69 -12.51
C LYS A 53 -7.53 4.51 -12.62
N VAL A 54 -7.05 3.33 -13.01
CA VAL A 54 -7.89 2.14 -13.23
C VAL A 54 -8.51 1.64 -11.92
N ARG A 55 -7.78 1.74 -10.80
CA ARG A 55 -8.24 1.26 -9.50
C ARG A 55 -8.89 2.33 -8.62
N LYS A 56 -8.93 3.59 -9.09
CA LYS A 56 -9.42 4.74 -8.33
C LYS A 56 -8.74 4.84 -6.97
N LEU A 57 -7.40 4.86 -6.98
CA LEU A 57 -6.56 5.02 -5.79
C LEU A 57 -6.02 6.45 -5.76
N ASN A 58 -6.23 7.14 -4.64
CA ASN A 58 -5.71 8.48 -4.43
C ASN A 58 -4.32 8.42 -3.76
N PRO A 59 -3.23 8.75 -4.49
CA PRO A 59 -1.89 8.63 -3.95
C PRO A 59 -1.59 9.67 -2.85
N PHE A 60 -2.28 10.82 -2.83
CA PHE A 60 -2.11 11.84 -1.80
C PHE A 60 -2.72 11.42 -0.45
N LEU A 61 -3.77 10.60 -0.49
CA LEU A 61 -4.36 9.95 0.68
C LEU A 61 -3.62 8.67 1.08
N ARG A 62 -2.45 8.40 0.48
CA ARG A 62 -1.64 7.21 0.74
C ARG A 62 -2.37 5.88 0.44
N GLU A 63 -3.31 5.92 -0.52
CA GLU A 63 -3.97 4.70 -1.02
C GLU A 63 -3.07 3.93 -2.00
N ALA A 64 -2.10 4.60 -2.63
CA ALA A 64 -1.08 4.01 -3.48
C ALA A 64 0.29 4.68 -3.27
N TYR A 65 1.34 3.88 -3.32
CA TYR A 65 2.73 4.29 -3.16
C TYR A 65 3.58 3.76 -4.31
N LEU A 66 4.64 4.50 -4.64
CA LEU A 66 5.67 4.09 -5.57
C LEU A 66 7.01 4.07 -4.84
N ILE A 67 7.51 2.89 -4.50
CA ILE A 67 8.72 2.75 -3.71
C ILE A 67 9.90 2.48 -4.63
N LYS A 68 10.94 3.31 -4.57
CA LYS A 68 12.20 3.10 -5.30
C LYS A 68 13.39 3.31 -4.39
N TYR A 69 14.27 2.30 -4.30
CA TYR A 69 15.44 2.36 -3.40
C TYR A 69 16.72 2.81 -4.09
N LYS A 70 16.93 2.38 -5.34
CA LYS A 70 18.16 2.61 -6.08
C LYS A 70 17.88 2.83 -7.55
N ALA A 71 18.73 3.62 -8.19
CA ALA A 71 18.72 3.73 -9.65
C ALA A 71 19.02 2.35 -10.29
N GLY A 72 18.32 2.03 -11.39
CA GLY A 72 18.48 0.76 -12.10
C GLY A 72 17.72 -0.43 -11.51
N VAL A 73 17.11 -0.30 -10.33
CA VAL A 73 16.19 -1.31 -9.76
C VAL A 73 14.74 -0.88 -10.04
N PRO A 74 13.85 -1.77 -10.55
CA PRO A 74 12.46 -1.43 -10.79
C PRO A 74 11.74 -0.93 -9.53
N ALA A 75 11.04 0.20 -9.65
CA ALA A 75 10.15 0.67 -8.60
C ALA A 75 9.03 -0.33 -8.30
N GLN A 76 8.61 -0.38 -7.04
CA GLN A 76 7.55 -1.25 -6.57
C GLN A 76 6.26 -0.44 -6.36
N LEU A 77 5.15 -1.00 -6.82
CA LEU A 77 3.82 -0.41 -6.70
C LEU A 77 3.14 -1.05 -5.50
N VAL A 78 2.83 -0.24 -4.50
CA VAL A 78 2.24 -0.71 -3.25
C VAL A 78 0.89 -0.03 -3.06
N VAL A 79 -0.12 -0.80 -2.68
CA VAL A 79 -1.43 -0.27 -2.29
C VAL A 79 -1.47 -0.17 -0.77
N GLY A 80 -2.08 0.88 -0.24
CA GLY A 80 -2.27 1.01 1.21
C GLY A 80 -3.37 0.09 1.73
N LYS A 81 -3.18 -0.49 2.91
CA LYS A 81 -4.17 -1.29 3.66
C LYS A 81 -5.56 -0.68 3.65
N ASP A 82 -5.64 0.62 3.91
CA ASP A 82 -6.90 1.31 4.10
C ASP A 82 -7.69 1.41 2.79
N ALA A 83 -7.02 1.46 1.64
CA ALA A 83 -7.66 1.38 0.34
C ALA A 83 -8.30 0.00 0.12
N ILE A 84 -7.58 -1.08 0.48
CA ILE A 84 -8.06 -2.46 0.40
C ILE A 84 -9.27 -2.65 1.33
N LEU A 85 -9.17 -2.17 2.57
CA LEU A 85 -10.25 -2.27 3.55
C LEU A 85 -11.47 -1.45 3.12
N LYS A 86 -11.29 -0.20 2.69
CA LYS A 86 -12.36 0.67 2.18
C LYS A 86 -13.09 0.00 1.03
N ARG A 87 -12.35 -0.59 0.08
CA ARG A 87 -12.93 -1.29 -1.08
C ARG A 87 -13.74 -2.51 -0.66
N ALA A 88 -13.22 -3.32 0.26
CA ALA A 88 -13.94 -4.47 0.78
C ALA A 88 -15.22 -4.07 1.52
N VAL A 89 -15.15 -3.07 2.42
CA VAL A 89 -16.32 -2.60 3.20
C VAL A 89 -17.42 -2.02 2.30
N LEU A 90 -17.05 -1.38 1.19
CA LEU A 90 -18.01 -0.85 0.22
C LEU A 90 -18.60 -1.93 -0.71
N ASN A 91 -18.03 -3.14 -0.74
CA ASN A 91 -18.57 -4.23 -1.54
C ASN A 91 -19.94 -4.68 -0.96
N PRO A 92 -21.02 -4.74 -1.76
CA PRO A 92 -22.35 -5.10 -1.28
C PRO A 92 -22.42 -6.48 -0.58
N ASN A 93 -21.53 -7.40 -0.95
CA ASN A 93 -21.48 -8.75 -0.42
C ASN A 93 -20.59 -8.90 0.82
N TYR A 94 -19.91 -7.84 1.28
CA TYR A 94 -19.13 -7.91 2.52
C TYR A 94 -20.01 -8.16 3.74
N ASP A 95 -19.61 -9.12 4.57
CA ASP A 95 -20.35 -9.55 5.77
C ASP A 95 -19.47 -9.56 7.03
N GLY A 96 -18.41 -8.74 7.05
CA GLY A 96 -17.51 -8.64 8.18
C GLY A 96 -16.23 -9.47 8.05
N MET A 97 -15.37 -9.36 9.06
CA MET A 97 -14.09 -10.04 9.14
C MET A 97 -13.70 -10.25 10.61
N GLU A 98 -13.11 -11.41 10.89
CA GLU A 98 -12.39 -11.70 12.12
C GLU A 98 -10.90 -11.78 11.84
N SER A 99 -10.08 -11.47 12.83
CA SER A 99 -8.63 -11.54 12.69
C SER A 99 -7.94 -11.58 14.02
N GLY A 100 -6.69 -12.00 14.00
CA GLY A 100 -5.84 -11.89 15.15
C GLY A 100 -4.46 -12.49 14.93
N ILE A 101 -3.86 -12.90 16.02
CA ILE A 101 -2.50 -13.44 16.05
C ILE A 101 -2.51 -14.92 16.41
N ILE A 102 -1.42 -15.59 16.04
CA ILE A 102 -1.12 -16.96 16.42
C ILE A 102 0.07 -16.90 17.38
N VAL A 103 -0.12 -17.47 18.57
CA VAL A 103 0.91 -17.47 19.62
C VAL A 103 1.24 -18.89 20.05
N GLN A 104 2.51 -19.11 20.38
CA GLN A 104 2.99 -20.30 21.05
C GLN A 104 3.24 -19.98 22.53
N LYS A 105 2.61 -20.74 23.43
CA LYS A 105 2.79 -20.62 24.88
C LYS A 105 4.08 -21.33 25.33
N GLU A 106 4.48 -21.08 26.58
CA GLU A 106 5.67 -21.74 27.18
C GLU A 106 5.58 -23.27 27.20
N ASP A 107 4.36 -23.83 27.29
CA ASP A 107 4.12 -25.27 27.24
C ASP A 107 4.22 -25.87 25.82
N GLY A 108 4.52 -25.04 24.82
CA GLY A 108 4.64 -25.42 23.41
C GLY A 108 3.32 -25.46 22.63
N SER A 109 2.17 -25.29 23.30
CA SER A 109 0.86 -25.23 22.64
C SER A 109 0.72 -23.98 21.76
N VAL A 110 0.00 -24.11 20.65
CA VAL A 110 -0.23 -23.03 19.68
C VAL A 110 -1.72 -22.74 19.63
N GLU A 111 -2.10 -21.46 19.73
CA GLU A 111 -3.49 -21.04 19.61
C GLU A 111 -3.66 -19.78 18.75
N GLU A 112 -4.80 -19.71 18.07
CA GLU A 112 -5.29 -18.51 17.42
C GLU A 112 -6.03 -17.64 18.44
N ARG A 113 -5.65 -16.38 18.57
CA ARG A 113 -6.30 -15.41 19.45
C ARG A 113 -6.81 -14.24 18.63
N GLN A 114 -8.07 -13.85 18.84
CA GLN A 114 -8.66 -12.69 18.17
C GLN A 114 -8.02 -11.40 18.68
N GLY A 115 -7.74 -10.47 17.77
CA GLY A 115 -6.97 -9.25 18.06
C GLY A 115 -5.47 -9.52 18.23
N THR A 116 -4.75 -8.53 18.77
CA THR A 116 -3.28 -8.52 18.82
C THR A 116 -2.70 -8.66 20.23
N PHE A 117 -3.55 -8.95 21.22
CA PHE A 117 -3.13 -9.08 22.61
C PHE A 117 -2.35 -10.37 22.87
N ARG A 118 -1.16 -10.23 23.45
CA ARG A 118 -0.34 -11.34 23.95
C ARG A 118 0.38 -10.98 25.23
N LEU A 119 0.72 -11.99 26.02
CA LEU A 119 1.61 -11.86 27.16
C LEU A 119 3.08 -11.82 26.71
N GLY A 120 3.95 -11.26 27.54
CA GLY A 120 5.38 -11.08 27.19
C GLY A 120 6.16 -12.39 27.08
N ASN A 121 5.70 -13.45 27.75
CA ASN A 121 6.31 -14.76 27.74
C ASN A 121 5.79 -15.69 26.63
N GLU A 122 4.78 -15.26 25.87
CA GLU A 122 4.27 -15.99 24.71
C GLU A 122 5.08 -15.61 23.47
N GLN A 123 5.39 -16.58 22.61
CA GLN A 123 6.04 -16.34 21.33
C GLN A 123 4.99 -16.01 20.26
N LEU A 124 5.15 -14.88 19.57
CA LEU A 124 4.37 -14.57 18.39
C LEU A 124 4.87 -15.41 17.21
N VAL A 125 4.01 -16.24 16.63
CA VAL A 125 4.39 -17.16 15.56
C VAL A 125 3.65 -16.91 14.24
N GLY A 126 2.55 -16.16 14.26
CA GLY A 126 1.81 -15.85 13.05
C GLY A 126 0.64 -14.89 13.24
N GLY A 127 -0.13 -14.71 12.17
CA GLY A 127 -1.36 -13.95 12.12
C GLY A 127 -2.41 -14.68 11.30
N TRP A 128 -3.68 -14.41 11.56
CA TRP A 128 -4.80 -15.03 10.85
C TRP A 128 -5.93 -14.04 10.61
N ALA A 129 -6.73 -14.29 9.57
CA ALA A 129 -7.96 -13.56 9.28
C ALA A 129 -9.00 -14.47 8.62
N ARG A 130 -10.28 -14.21 8.93
CA ARG A 130 -11.45 -14.81 8.29
C ARG A 130 -12.35 -13.70 7.75
N VAL A 131 -12.64 -13.71 6.47
CA VAL A 131 -13.52 -12.72 5.84
C VAL A 131 -14.81 -13.41 5.41
N PHE A 132 -15.93 -12.80 5.76
CA PHE A 132 -17.27 -13.33 5.48
C PHE A 132 -17.89 -12.59 4.32
N ARG A 133 -18.63 -13.34 3.50
CA ARG A 133 -19.30 -12.85 2.30
C ARG A 133 -20.73 -13.38 2.30
N LYS A 134 -21.71 -12.50 2.06
CA LYS A 134 -23.15 -12.81 2.21
C LYS A 134 -23.62 -13.94 1.29
N ASP A 135 -23.01 -14.08 0.12
CA ASP A 135 -23.34 -15.06 -0.91
C ASP A 135 -22.52 -16.36 -0.79
N TRP A 136 -21.66 -16.49 0.23
CA TRP A 136 -20.83 -17.68 0.47
C TRP A 136 -21.21 -18.37 1.78
N THR A 137 -21.16 -19.71 1.79
CA THR A 137 -21.42 -20.50 3.01
C THR A 137 -20.18 -20.72 3.88
N HIS A 138 -18.98 -20.50 3.31
CA HIS A 138 -17.71 -20.66 4.00
C HIS A 138 -16.89 -19.39 3.85
N PRO A 139 -16.31 -18.86 4.95
CA PRO A 139 -15.45 -17.69 4.88
C PRO A 139 -14.13 -18.03 4.20
N THR A 140 -13.50 -17.02 3.61
CA THR A 140 -12.08 -17.10 3.27
C THR A 140 -11.28 -17.07 4.56
N TYR A 141 -10.38 -18.02 4.75
CA TYR A 141 -9.43 -18.01 5.86
C TYR A 141 -8.01 -17.90 5.30
N SER A 142 -7.25 -16.96 5.82
CA SER A 142 -5.82 -16.82 5.54
C SER A 142 -5.05 -16.74 6.85
N SER A 143 -3.93 -17.45 6.91
CA SER A 143 -2.94 -17.28 7.96
C SER A 143 -1.53 -17.18 7.39
N VAL A 144 -0.65 -16.53 8.14
CA VAL A 144 0.73 -16.28 7.75
C VAL A 144 1.66 -16.53 8.92
N SER A 145 2.82 -17.14 8.64
CA SER A 145 3.88 -17.30 9.62
C SER A 145 4.61 -15.97 9.82
N PHE A 146 4.86 -15.60 11.08
CA PHE A 146 5.60 -14.38 11.41
C PHE A 146 6.96 -14.36 10.69
N ASN A 147 7.67 -15.49 10.65
CA ASN A 147 9.00 -15.57 10.04
C ASN A 147 9.00 -15.43 8.51
N GLU A 148 7.88 -15.73 7.85
CA GLU A 148 7.75 -15.61 6.39
C GLU A 148 7.60 -14.13 5.97
N VAL A 149 6.79 -13.38 6.72
CA VAL A 149 6.37 -12.03 6.33
C VAL A 149 7.14 -10.93 7.05
N ALA A 150 7.79 -11.24 8.18
CA ALA A 150 8.50 -10.24 8.95
C ALA A 150 9.73 -9.71 8.21
N GLN A 151 9.72 -8.41 7.94
CA GLN A 151 10.77 -7.76 7.19
C GLN A 151 12.01 -7.55 8.05
N LYS A 152 13.16 -7.77 7.43
CA LYS A 152 14.47 -7.67 8.05
C LYS A 152 15.29 -6.61 7.34
N THR A 153 16.07 -5.90 8.14
CA THR A 153 17.12 -5.01 7.67
C THR A 153 18.22 -5.79 6.94
N GLY A 154 19.11 -5.10 6.23
CA GLY A 154 20.27 -5.72 5.57
C GLY A 154 21.23 -6.47 6.51
N GLN A 155 21.12 -6.26 7.83
CA GLN A 155 21.88 -6.98 8.86
C GLN A 155 21.17 -8.24 9.37
N GLY A 156 20.00 -8.59 8.82
CA GLY A 156 19.23 -9.79 9.19
C GLY A 156 18.34 -9.62 10.42
N GLN A 157 18.34 -8.45 11.05
CA GLN A 157 17.47 -8.13 12.19
C GLN A 157 16.13 -7.59 11.73
N LEU A 158 15.07 -7.80 12.52
CA LEU A 158 13.75 -7.20 12.25
C LEU A 158 13.87 -5.68 12.12
N ASN A 159 13.14 -5.12 11.18
CA ASN A 159 13.05 -3.67 11.07
C ASN A 159 12.25 -3.06 12.23
N SER A 160 12.26 -1.72 12.35
CA SER A 160 11.62 -1.02 13.47
C SER A 160 10.13 -1.37 13.64
N ASN A 161 9.38 -1.46 12.54
CA ASN A 161 7.96 -1.80 12.57
C ASN A 161 7.72 -3.23 13.08
N TRP A 162 8.48 -4.20 12.57
CA TRP A 162 8.30 -5.60 12.95
C TRP A 162 8.85 -5.92 14.34
N GLY A 163 9.94 -5.24 14.75
CA GLY A 163 10.53 -5.39 16.08
C GLY A 163 9.65 -4.81 17.19
N SER A 164 9.01 -3.66 16.96
CA SER A 164 8.19 -2.96 17.97
C SER A 164 6.70 -3.30 17.90
N LYS A 165 6.16 -3.59 16.70
CA LYS A 165 4.71 -3.77 16.45
C LYS A 165 4.39 -5.09 15.75
N GLY A 166 5.20 -6.13 15.97
CA GLY A 166 5.08 -7.41 15.26
C GLY A 166 3.68 -8.03 15.23
N ALA A 167 2.94 -7.97 16.36
CA ALA A 167 1.57 -8.50 16.44
C ALA A 167 0.60 -7.75 15.51
N THR A 168 0.67 -6.43 15.47
CA THR A 168 -0.14 -5.59 14.58
C THR A 168 0.24 -5.80 13.11
N MET A 169 1.54 -5.95 12.83
CA MET A 169 2.03 -6.14 11.46
C MET A 169 1.61 -7.50 10.89
N VAL A 170 1.78 -8.59 11.64
CA VAL A 170 1.42 -9.93 11.15
C VAL A 170 -0.09 -10.09 10.97
N GLU A 171 -0.89 -9.50 11.87
CA GLU A 171 -2.35 -9.45 11.73
C GLU A 171 -2.77 -8.62 10.49
N LYS A 172 -2.11 -7.48 10.23
CA LYS A 172 -2.34 -6.67 9.03
C LYS A 172 -2.13 -7.49 7.76
N VAL A 173 -1.03 -8.24 7.66
CA VAL A 173 -0.75 -9.04 6.47
C VAL A 173 -1.81 -10.12 6.26
N ALA A 174 -2.22 -10.82 7.32
CA ALA A 174 -3.26 -11.83 7.24
C ALA A 174 -4.60 -11.23 6.76
N LYS A 175 -5.00 -10.06 7.28
CA LYS A 175 -6.21 -9.34 6.85
C LYS A 175 -6.19 -9.05 5.37
N VAL A 176 -5.11 -8.44 4.87
CA VAL A 176 -5.03 -8.03 3.47
C VAL A 176 -5.06 -9.23 2.52
N ARG A 177 -4.35 -10.31 2.85
CA ARG A 177 -4.42 -11.55 2.08
C ARG A 177 -5.84 -12.11 2.02
N ALA A 178 -6.51 -12.23 3.18
CA ALA A 178 -7.88 -12.72 3.24
C ALA A 178 -8.87 -11.83 2.46
N LEU A 179 -8.75 -10.50 2.59
CA LEU A 179 -9.62 -9.56 1.88
C LEU A 179 -9.43 -9.66 0.37
N ARG A 180 -8.17 -9.71 -0.09
CA ARG A 180 -7.86 -9.83 -1.52
C ARG A 180 -8.35 -11.14 -2.12
N GLU A 181 -8.22 -12.24 -1.39
CA GLU A 181 -8.75 -13.55 -1.80
C GLU A 181 -10.28 -13.61 -1.80
N THR A 182 -10.95 -12.81 -0.96
CA THR A 182 -12.42 -12.78 -0.90
C THR A 182 -13.03 -11.92 -2.00
N PHE A 183 -12.41 -10.79 -2.31
CA PHE A 183 -12.87 -9.82 -3.32
C PHE A 183 -11.87 -9.70 -4.46
N VAL A 184 -11.47 -10.83 -5.04
CA VAL A 184 -10.47 -10.90 -6.12
C VAL A 184 -10.83 -9.98 -7.28
N GLU A 185 -12.10 -9.90 -7.65
CA GLU A 185 -12.57 -9.05 -8.76
C GLU A 185 -12.22 -7.56 -8.55
N ASP A 186 -12.31 -7.09 -7.31
CA ASP A 186 -12.04 -5.69 -6.96
C ASP A 186 -10.58 -5.44 -6.56
N LEU A 187 -9.94 -6.43 -5.91
CA LEU A 187 -8.67 -6.28 -5.19
C LEU A 187 -7.49 -7.03 -5.83
N ALA A 188 -7.70 -7.83 -6.88
CA ALA A 188 -6.60 -8.54 -7.55
C ALA A 188 -5.49 -7.58 -7.99
N GLY A 189 -4.24 -7.93 -7.73
CA GLY A 189 -3.09 -7.10 -8.08
C GLY A 189 -2.82 -5.93 -7.13
N MET A 190 -3.61 -5.75 -6.06
CA MET A 190 -3.31 -4.81 -4.99
C MET A 190 -2.46 -5.49 -3.92
N TYR A 191 -1.15 -5.28 -3.98
CA TYR A 191 -0.19 -5.83 -3.04
C TYR A 191 0.27 -4.77 -2.04
N GLU A 192 0.40 -5.17 -0.78
CA GLU A 192 1.04 -4.35 0.25
C GLU A 192 2.55 -4.61 0.31
N ALA A 193 3.32 -3.67 0.87
CA ALA A 193 4.78 -3.76 0.89
C ALA A 193 5.30 -4.97 1.67
N GLU A 194 4.58 -5.38 2.71
CA GLU A 194 4.90 -6.55 3.51
C GLU A 194 4.92 -7.84 2.68
N GLU A 195 4.11 -7.92 1.62
CA GLU A 195 4.04 -9.08 0.74
C GLU A 195 5.14 -9.09 -0.33
N MET A 196 5.81 -7.96 -0.51
CA MET A 196 6.93 -7.78 -1.42
C MET A 196 8.29 -7.83 -0.70
N GLN A 197 8.27 -8.07 0.63
CA GLN A 197 9.44 -8.07 1.51
C GLN A 197 10.23 -6.75 1.50
N GLN A 198 9.56 -5.59 1.43
CA GLN A 198 10.21 -4.27 1.30
C GLN A 198 9.88 -3.28 2.43
N GLU A 199 10.90 -2.62 3.00
CA GLU A 199 10.73 -1.63 4.09
C GLU A 199 10.18 -0.29 3.59
N ILE A 200 8.98 0.11 4.00
CA ILE A 200 8.47 1.47 3.75
C ILE A 200 8.96 2.41 4.86
N SER A 201 9.49 3.58 4.48
CA SER A 201 9.63 4.70 5.41
C SER A 201 8.25 5.28 5.71
N GLN A 202 7.91 5.50 6.98
CA GLN A 202 6.63 6.09 7.36
C GLN A 202 6.58 7.53 6.84
N GLN A 203 5.64 7.83 5.95
CA GLN A 203 5.38 9.19 5.49
C GLN A 203 3.92 9.54 5.80
N GLU A 204 3.69 10.73 6.35
CA GLU A 204 2.35 11.19 6.70
C GLU A 204 1.50 11.52 5.45
N PRO A 205 0.16 11.48 5.55
CA PRO A 205 -0.73 12.00 4.52
C PRO A 205 -0.38 13.44 4.19
N ILE A 206 -0.42 13.78 2.92
CA ILE A 206 0.14 15.05 2.44
C ILE A 206 -1.02 16.03 2.22
N GLU A 207 -1.06 17.14 2.95
CA GLU A 207 -2.01 18.25 2.75
C GLU A 207 -1.52 19.15 1.59
N VAL A 208 -1.71 18.74 0.33
CA VAL A 208 -1.02 19.40 -0.84
C VAL A 208 -1.96 20.06 -1.85
N GLN A 209 -3.27 20.10 -1.61
CA GLN A 209 -4.21 20.48 -2.68
C GLN A 209 -3.95 21.89 -3.24
N ALA A 210 -3.52 22.85 -2.42
CA ALA A 210 -3.28 24.22 -2.87
C ALA A 210 -1.97 24.41 -3.67
N GLU A 211 -0.88 23.71 -3.33
CA GLU A 211 0.43 23.88 -4.00
C GLU A 211 0.49 23.19 -5.36
N ILE A 212 -0.25 22.09 -5.56
CA ILE A 212 -0.25 21.34 -6.84
C ILE A 212 -0.97 22.10 -7.96
N GLU A 213 -1.99 22.88 -7.64
CA GLU A 213 -2.72 23.68 -8.63
C GLU A 213 -1.79 24.68 -9.32
N GLU A 214 -0.96 25.39 -8.54
CA GLU A 214 -0.04 26.40 -9.05
C GLU A 214 1.10 25.80 -9.91
N GLN A 215 1.56 24.59 -9.57
CA GLN A 215 2.59 23.86 -10.35
C GLN A 215 2.06 23.33 -11.69
N THR A 216 0.79 22.93 -11.75
CA THR A 216 0.19 22.30 -12.95
C THR A 216 -0.32 23.29 -13.99
N GLU A 217 -0.56 24.56 -13.62
CA GLU A 217 -0.96 25.61 -14.58
C GLU A 217 0.10 25.90 -15.66
N ASN A 218 1.37 25.56 -15.41
CA ASN A 218 2.47 25.82 -16.34
C ASN A 218 2.86 24.65 -17.25
N THR A 219 2.21 23.48 -17.12
CA THR A 219 2.56 22.25 -17.85
C THR A 219 1.60 22.01 -19.02
N LYS A 220 2.12 21.75 -20.24
CA LYS A 220 1.25 21.38 -21.37
C LYS A 220 0.77 19.95 -21.23
N GLU A 221 -0.53 19.75 -21.48
CA GLU A 221 -1.16 18.45 -21.56
C GLU A 221 -0.64 17.69 -22.79
N VAL A 222 -0.09 16.50 -22.58
CA VAL A 222 0.30 15.57 -23.66
C VAL A 222 -0.56 14.33 -23.50
N SER A 223 -1.33 14.01 -24.54
CA SER A 223 -2.28 12.90 -24.52
C SER A 223 -1.54 11.56 -24.57
N MET A 224 -2.00 10.61 -23.76
CA MET A 224 -1.37 9.29 -23.61
C MET A 224 -1.44 8.41 -24.87
N ASN A 225 -2.25 8.82 -25.87
CA ASN A 225 -2.35 8.15 -27.17
C ASN A 225 -1.26 8.59 -28.17
N GLU A 226 -0.39 9.53 -27.79
CA GLU A 226 0.62 10.12 -28.68
C GLU A 226 2.06 9.62 -28.39
N LEU A 227 2.21 8.57 -27.57
CA LEU A 227 3.47 7.89 -27.22
C LEU A 227 3.34 6.37 -27.30
#